data_AF-A0A1J5VNJ4-F1
#
_entry.id   AF-A0A1J5VNJ4-F1
#
_cell.length_a   1.000
_cell.length_b   1.000
_cell.length_c   1.000
_cell.angle_alpha   90.00
_cell.angle_beta   90.00
_cell.angle_gamma   90.00
#
_symmetry.space_group_name_H-M   'P 1'
#
loop_
_entity.id
_entity.type
_entity.pdbx_description
1 polymer ?
#
loop_
_entity_poly.entity_id
_entity_poly.type
_entity_poly.pdbx_seq_one_letter_code
_entity_poly.pdbx_strand_id
1 'polypeptide(L)'
;MSVIKIGVGGPVGSGKTQLIERITRALEGEISMAAITNDIYTTEDARILARDGVLPEDRIIGVETGGCPHTAIREDTSMNEAAYEELLNRHPDLELVFMESGGDNLSATFSPELVDFSIYIIDVAQGEKIPRKAGQGMIKSDLFVINKTDLAPYVGADLQVMADDSKKFRGEKPFVLTNLKTDEGLDEVIEWIRRDVLMQDLDNKA
;
A
#
# COMPACT_ATOMS: atom_id res chain seq x y z
N MET A 1 11.67 11.61 -15.99
CA MET A 1 10.23 11.34 -15.81
C MET A 1 9.85 11.78 -14.41
N SER A 2 8.58 12.10 -14.13
CA SER A 2 8.14 12.35 -12.75
C SER A 2 8.11 11.02 -12.00
N VAL A 3 8.68 10.97 -10.79
CA VAL A 3 8.62 9.80 -9.92
C VAL A 3 7.17 9.57 -9.50
N ILE A 4 6.70 8.33 -9.62
CA ILE A 4 5.32 7.96 -9.27
C ILE A 4 5.25 7.70 -7.76
N LYS A 5 4.14 8.11 -7.13
CA LYS A 5 3.90 7.94 -5.70
C LYS A 5 2.69 7.03 -5.48
N ILE A 6 2.90 5.89 -4.82
CA ILE A 6 1.82 4.97 -4.42
C ILE A 6 1.60 5.06 -2.90
N GLY A 7 0.43 5.51 -2.49
CA GLY A 7 0.00 5.47 -1.10
C GLY A 7 -0.48 4.08 -0.69
N VAL A 8 0.04 3.52 0.40
CA VAL A 8 -0.41 2.23 0.95
C VAL A 8 -1.06 2.46 2.31
N GLY A 9 -2.39 2.36 2.35
CA GLY A 9 -3.20 2.65 3.52
C GLY A 9 -3.95 1.43 4.05
N GLY A 10 -4.33 1.45 5.32
CA GLY A 10 -5.10 0.34 5.89
C GLY A 10 -5.12 0.34 7.42
N PRO A 11 -5.91 -0.55 8.03
CA PRO A 11 -5.92 -0.71 9.47
C PRO A 11 -4.60 -1.21 10.05
N VAL A 12 -4.40 -0.94 11.34
CA VAL A 12 -3.26 -1.45 12.11
C VAL A 12 -3.14 -2.96 11.92
N GLY A 13 -1.96 -3.41 11.51
CA GLY A 13 -1.65 -4.83 11.35
C GLY A 13 -2.22 -5.50 10.10
N SER A 14 -2.80 -4.79 9.12
CA SER A 14 -3.36 -5.42 7.91
C SER A 14 -2.29 -6.01 6.95
N GLY A 15 -1.04 -5.59 7.09
CA GLY A 15 0.10 -6.07 6.29
C GLY A 15 0.62 -5.08 5.26
N LYS A 16 0.43 -3.76 5.48
CA LYS A 16 0.93 -2.67 4.61
C LYS A 16 2.44 -2.76 4.35
N THR A 17 3.24 -2.79 5.41
CA THR A 17 4.71 -2.93 5.35
C THR A 17 5.13 -4.21 4.63
N GLN A 18 4.46 -5.33 4.93
CA GLN A 18 4.71 -6.60 4.25
C GLN A 18 4.37 -6.51 2.75
N LEU A 19 3.30 -5.83 2.37
CA LEU A 19 2.94 -5.63 0.97
C LEU A 19 4.03 -4.85 0.22
N ILE A 20 4.52 -3.75 0.80
CA ILE A 20 5.62 -2.96 0.22
C ILE A 20 6.88 -3.81 0.08
N GLU A 21 7.24 -4.56 1.13
CA GLU A 21 8.40 -5.47 1.10
C GLU A 21 8.29 -6.50 -0.03
N ARG A 22 7.14 -7.16 -0.17
CA ARG A 22 6.92 -8.17 -1.21
C ARG A 22 6.93 -7.58 -2.61
N ILE A 23 6.32 -6.40 -2.80
CA ILE A 23 6.33 -5.71 -4.09
C ILE A 23 7.75 -5.31 -4.48
N THR A 24 8.47 -4.65 -3.57
CA THR A 24 9.84 -4.17 -3.85
C THR A 24 10.80 -5.31 -4.15
N ARG A 25 10.63 -6.47 -3.49
CA ARG A 25 11.37 -7.70 -3.79
C ARG A 25 11.02 -8.27 -5.17
N ALA A 26 9.74 -8.32 -5.52
CA ALA A 26 9.30 -8.87 -6.80
C ALA A 26 9.74 -8.02 -8.01
N LEU A 27 9.98 -6.73 -7.80
CA LEU A 27 10.38 -5.75 -8.82
C LEU A 27 11.86 -5.32 -8.68
N GLU A 28 12.64 -6.02 -7.85
CA GLU A 28 14.04 -5.71 -7.61
C GLU A 28 14.86 -5.80 -8.91
N GLY A 29 15.62 -4.76 -9.21
CA GLY A 29 16.42 -4.67 -10.44
C GLY A 29 15.64 -4.31 -11.71
N GLU A 30 14.30 -4.23 -11.63
CA GLU A 30 13.46 -3.75 -12.72
C GLU A 30 13.11 -2.27 -12.59
N ILE A 31 12.84 -1.79 -11.36
CA ILE A 31 12.37 -0.42 -11.09
C ILE A 31 13.15 0.17 -9.91
N SER A 32 13.62 1.41 -10.05
CA SER A 32 14.26 2.13 -8.94
C SER A 32 13.21 2.62 -7.94
N MET A 33 13.20 2.01 -6.75
CA MET A 33 12.18 2.21 -5.72
C MET A 33 12.73 2.81 -4.42
N ALA A 34 11.85 3.45 -3.64
CA ALA A 34 12.06 3.86 -2.25
C ALA A 34 10.74 3.81 -1.45
N ALA A 35 10.84 3.93 -0.13
CA ALA A 35 9.68 3.92 0.77
C ALA A 35 9.76 4.99 1.86
N ILE A 36 8.61 5.62 2.14
CA ILE A 36 8.38 6.47 3.30
C ILE A 36 7.35 5.76 4.16
N THR A 37 7.67 5.49 5.42
CA THR A 37 6.76 4.83 6.35
C THR A 37 6.34 5.76 7.47
N ASN A 38 5.04 5.82 7.75
CA ASN A 38 4.52 6.68 8.80
C ASN A 38 4.11 5.86 10.01
N ASP A 39 4.54 6.29 11.19
CA ASP A 39 4.12 5.75 12.48
C ASP A 39 3.85 6.90 13.44
N ILE A 40 3.03 6.68 14.47
CA ILE A 40 2.64 7.78 15.36
C ILE A 40 3.79 8.17 16.30
N TYR A 41 4.49 7.17 16.85
CA TYR A 41 5.45 7.37 17.94
C TYR A 41 6.80 6.67 17.71
N THR A 42 6.98 6.04 16.56
CA THR A 42 8.12 5.17 16.25
C THR A 42 8.51 5.25 14.79
N THR A 43 9.62 4.61 14.45
CA THR A 43 10.05 4.36 13.07
C THR A 43 10.16 2.85 12.83
N GLU A 44 9.24 2.08 13.42
CA GLU A 44 9.35 0.63 13.48
C GLU A 44 9.16 0.00 12.11
N ASP A 45 8.18 0.46 11.33
CA ASP A 45 7.95 -0.04 9.97
C ASP A 45 9.15 0.24 9.04
N ALA A 46 9.82 1.40 9.17
CA ALA A 46 11.07 1.68 8.46
C ALA A 46 12.18 0.68 8.81
N ARG A 47 12.34 0.35 10.10
CA ARG A 47 13.33 -0.64 10.56
C ARG A 47 13.00 -2.05 10.09
N ILE A 48 11.72 -2.41 10.05
CA ILE A 48 11.26 -3.69 9.52
C ILE A 48 11.59 -3.77 8.02
N LEU A 49 11.27 -2.75 7.23
CA LEU A 49 11.63 -2.73 5.80
C LEU A 49 13.14 -2.81 5.58
N ALA A 50 13.94 -2.07 6.36
CA ALA A 50 15.39 -2.10 6.26
C ALA A 50 15.98 -3.48 6.60
N ARG A 51 15.40 -4.17 7.59
CA ARG A 51 15.88 -5.48 8.05
C ARG A 51 15.46 -6.61 7.13
N ASP A 52 14.19 -6.62 6.73
CA ASP A 52 13.56 -7.78 6.09
C ASP A 52 13.43 -7.59 4.57
N GLY A 53 13.47 -6.36 4.06
CA GLY A 53 13.28 -6.03 2.65
C GLY A 53 14.55 -6.04 1.81
N VAL A 54 14.41 -5.59 0.56
CA VAL A 54 15.50 -5.46 -0.41
C VAL A 54 15.95 -4.03 -0.64
N LEU A 55 15.15 -3.05 -0.19
CA LEU A 55 15.49 -1.65 -0.32
C LEU A 55 16.69 -1.32 0.58
N PRO A 56 17.73 -0.67 0.05
CA PRO A 56 18.80 -0.08 0.85
C PRO A 56 18.25 0.85 1.93
N GLU A 57 18.90 0.91 3.09
CA GLU A 57 18.47 1.75 4.22
C GLU A 57 18.33 3.23 3.84
N ASP A 58 19.19 3.75 2.95
CA ASP A 58 19.16 5.14 2.50
C ASP A 58 18.01 5.46 1.51
N ARG A 59 17.22 4.44 1.12
CA ARG A 59 15.99 4.52 0.33
C ARG A 59 14.74 4.36 1.20
N ILE A 60 14.89 4.30 2.52
CA ILE A 60 13.79 4.17 3.46
C ILE A 60 13.83 5.36 4.43
N ILE A 61 12.72 6.08 4.56
CA ILE A 61 12.57 7.15 5.55
C ILE A 61 11.37 6.84 6.45
N GLY A 62 11.60 6.81 7.77
CA GLY A 62 10.55 6.74 8.77
C GLY A 62 10.11 8.12 9.24
N VAL A 63 8.82 8.40 9.20
CA VAL A 63 8.21 9.66 9.64
C VAL A 63 7.37 9.41 10.90
N GLU A 64 7.76 10.04 12.00
CA GLU A 64 6.97 10.06 13.24
C GLU A 64 5.94 11.18 13.19
N THR A 65 4.66 10.83 13.01
CA THR A 65 3.60 11.83 12.73
C THR A 65 3.10 12.56 13.97
N GLY A 66 3.29 11.98 15.18
CA GLY A 66 2.89 12.57 16.46
C GLY A 66 1.37 12.66 16.71
N GLY A 67 0.53 12.22 15.76
CA GLY A 67 -0.92 12.36 15.82
C GLY A 67 -1.67 11.36 14.93
N CYS A 68 -2.93 11.65 14.60
CA CYS A 68 -3.75 10.77 13.77
C CYS A 68 -3.10 10.53 12.39
N PRO A 69 -2.91 9.26 11.96
CA PRO A 69 -2.24 8.96 10.70
C PRO A 69 -2.86 9.65 9.48
N HIS A 70 -4.20 9.74 9.41
CA HIS A 70 -4.88 10.41 8.31
C HIS A 70 -4.48 11.88 8.12
N THR A 71 -4.07 12.59 9.18
CA THR A 71 -3.60 13.98 9.08
C THR A 71 -2.35 14.07 8.23
N ALA A 72 -1.36 13.22 8.51
CA ALA A 72 -0.08 13.22 7.80
C ALA A 72 -0.18 12.85 6.31
N ILE A 73 -1.27 12.17 5.91
CA ILE A 73 -1.46 11.71 4.52
C ILE A 73 -2.56 12.46 3.76
N ARG A 74 -3.32 13.34 4.43
CA ARG A 74 -4.48 14.00 3.82
C ARG A 74 -4.63 15.48 4.17
N GLU A 75 -4.65 15.82 5.46
CA GLU A 75 -4.93 17.19 5.89
C GLU A 75 -3.67 18.08 5.95
N ASP A 76 -2.53 17.49 6.31
CA ASP A 76 -1.22 18.15 6.35
C ASP A 76 -0.15 17.15 5.91
N THR A 77 0.23 17.24 4.64
CA THR A 77 1.14 16.31 3.96
C THR A 77 2.60 16.74 4.03
N SER A 78 2.89 17.86 4.70
CA SER A 78 4.18 18.54 4.69
C SER A 78 5.36 17.66 5.12
N MET A 79 5.16 16.80 6.13
CA MET A 79 6.22 15.87 6.59
C MET A 79 6.55 14.81 5.55
N ASN A 80 5.54 14.27 4.86
CA ASN A 80 5.75 13.29 3.81
C ASN A 80 6.36 13.92 2.56
N GLU A 81 5.97 15.15 2.22
CA GLU A 81 6.56 15.91 1.13
C GLU A 81 8.04 16.22 1.38
N ALA A 82 8.40 16.64 2.60
CA ALA A 82 9.79 16.86 2.98
C ALA A 82 10.63 15.57 2.88
N ALA A 83 10.10 14.44 3.35
CA ALA A 83 10.76 13.14 3.23
C ALA A 83 10.91 12.70 1.75
N TYR A 84 9.91 12.98 0.92
CA TYR A 84 9.95 12.70 -0.51
C TYR A 84 11.04 13.52 -1.22
N GLU A 85 11.13 14.82 -0.96
CA GLU A 85 12.19 15.68 -1.50
C GLU A 85 13.59 15.21 -1.06
N GLU A 86 13.72 14.74 0.18
CA GLU A 86 14.98 14.15 0.68
C GLU A 86 15.38 12.89 -0.11
N LEU A 87 14.43 12.00 -0.41
CA LEU A 87 14.68 10.80 -1.23
C LEU A 87 15.09 11.17 -2.66
N LEU A 88 14.42 12.13 -3.30
CA LEU A 88 14.76 12.57 -4.65
C LEU A 88 16.18 13.15 -4.73
N ASN A 89 16.58 13.91 -3.71
CA ASN A 89 17.92 14.48 -3.65
C ASN A 89 19.01 13.41 -3.46
N ARG A 90 18.70 12.33 -2.72
CA ARG A 90 19.63 11.21 -2.50
C ARG A 90 19.73 10.29 -3.72
N HIS A 91 18.61 10.05 -4.39
CA HIS A 91 18.47 9.05 -5.45
C HIS A 91 17.79 9.65 -6.69
N PRO A 92 18.54 10.36 -7.55
CA PRO A 92 17.99 11.00 -8.76
C PRO A 92 17.44 10.01 -9.81
N ASP A 93 17.74 8.72 -9.66
CA ASP A 93 17.28 7.63 -10.50
C ASP A 93 15.93 7.04 -10.08
N LEU A 94 15.31 7.52 -8.98
CA LEU A 94 14.03 7.00 -8.50
C LEU A 94 12.93 7.07 -9.56
N GLU A 95 12.14 6.01 -9.64
CA GLU A 95 11.00 5.87 -10.54
C GLU A 95 9.70 5.73 -9.77
N LEU A 96 9.74 5.10 -8.59
CA LEU A 96 8.57 4.81 -7.76
C LEU A 96 8.86 5.00 -6.27
N VAL A 97 7.98 5.68 -5.55
CA VAL A 97 8.04 5.85 -4.09
C VAL A 97 6.76 5.32 -3.46
N PHE A 98 6.89 4.43 -2.49
CA PHE A 98 5.78 4.02 -1.63
C PHE A 98 5.64 4.97 -0.44
N MET A 99 4.40 5.35 -0.13
CA MET A 99 4.06 6.13 1.06
C MET A 99 3.11 5.32 1.94
N GLU A 100 3.66 4.65 2.95
CA GLU A 100 2.87 3.88 3.90
C GLU A 100 2.23 4.80 4.94
N SER A 101 0.91 4.74 5.09
CA SER A 101 0.24 5.43 6.20
C SER A 101 0.52 4.74 7.54
N GLY A 102 0.42 5.46 8.65
CA GLY A 102 0.17 4.80 9.93
C GLY A 102 -1.13 3.99 9.87
N GLY A 103 -1.25 2.95 10.70
CA GLY A 103 -2.47 2.14 10.73
C GLY A 103 -3.68 2.95 11.21
N ASP A 104 -4.75 2.99 10.42
CA ASP A 104 -5.92 3.86 10.70
C ASP A 104 -7.26 3.18 10.36
N ASN A 105 -8.36 3.83 10.70
CA ASN A 105 -9.71 3.34 10.48
C ASN A 105 -10.11 3.35 9.00
N LEU A 106 -11.26 2.75 8.70
CA LEU A 106 -11.79 2.52 7.34
C LEU A 106 -12.09 3.81 6.54
N SER A 107 -12.05 4.99 7.16
CA SER A 107 -12.29 6.28 6.50
C SER A 107 -11.02 6.97 5.98
N ALA A 108 -9.83 6.45 6.32
CA ALA A 108 -8.57 7.02 5.88
C ALA A 108 -8.38 6.88 4.36
N THR A 109 -7.99 7.98 3.72
CA THR A 109 -7.68 8.09 2.29
C THR A 109 -6.52 9.05 2.13
N PHE A 110 -5.70 8.89 1.10
CA PHE A 110 -4.62 9.83 0.80
C PHE A 110 -5.15 11.09 0.10
N SER A 111 -4.47 12.22 0.28
CA SER A 111 -4.65 13.41 -0.56
C SER A 111 -4.14 13.14 -1.98
N PRO A 112 -4.87 13.55 -3.03
CA PRO A 112 -4.36 13.53 -4.41
C PRO A 112 -3.12 14.41 -4.63
N GLU A 113 -2.83 15.34 -3.72
CA GLU A 113 -1.59 16.14 -3.76
C GLU A 113 -0.38 15.31 -3.31
N LEU A 114 -0.61 14.33 -2.42
CA LEU A 114 0.45 13.49 -1.88
C LEU A 114 0.78 12.31 -2.78
N VAL A 115 -0.21 11.58 -3.29
CA VAL A 115 0.01 10.33 -4.05
C VAL A 115 -0.73 10.34 -5.39
N ASP A 116 -0.14 9.68 -6.38
CA ASP A 116 -0.73 9.52 -7.72
C ASP A 116 -1.72 8.35 -7.75
N PHE A 117 -1.39 7.27 -7.03
CA PHE A 117 -2.21 6.08 -6.89
C PHE A 117 -2.28 5.63 -5.43
N SER A 118 -3.30 4.84 -5.11
CA SER A 118 -3.54 4.36 -3.76
C SER A 118 -3.94 2.88 -3.71
N ILE A 119 -3.26 2.15 -2.84
CA ILE A 119 -3.63 0.79 -2.42
C ILE A 119 -4.22 0.88 -1.02
N TYR A 120 -5.41 0.30 -0.82
CA TYR A 120 -5.96 0.13 0.52
C TYR A 120 -6.02 -1.35 0.89
N ILE A 121 -5.40 -1.74 2.00
CA ILE A 121 -5.27 -3.13 2.43
C ILE A 121 -5.97 -3.36 3.77
N ILE A 122 -6.87 -4.35 3.79
CA ILE A 122 -7.45 -4.95 5.00
C ILE A 122 -6.92 -6.37 5.17
N ASP A 123 -7.29 -7.03 6.26
CA ASP A 123 -7.02 -8.46 6.42
C ASP A 123 -8.25 -9.24 6.92
N VAL A 124 -8.29 -10.53 6.58
CA VAL A 124 -9.42 -11.42 6.87
C VAL A 124 -9.68 -11.55 8.38
N ALA A 125 -8.65 -11.45 9.23
CA ALA A 125 -8.82 -11.60 10.68
C ALA A 125 -9.56 -10.41 11.33
N GLN A 126 -9.73 -9.29 10.62
CA GLN A 126 -10.59 -8.18 11.04
C GLN A 126 -12.09 -8.53 10.95
N GLY A 127 -12.41 -9.62 10.25
CA GLY A 127 -13.72 -10.24 10.14
C GLY A 127 -14.38 -10.04 8.77
N GLU A 128 -15.16 -11.04 8.35
CA GLU A 128 -15.83 -11.11 7.03
C GLU A 128 -16.65 -9.86 6.68
N LYS A 129 -17.24 -9.20 7.68
CA LYS A 129 -18.09 -8.02 7.49
C LYS A 129 -17.36 -6.72 7.13
N ILE A 130 -16.02 -6.70 7.11
CA ILE A 130 -15.27 -5.45 6.90
C ILE A 130 -15.62 -4.79 5.55
N PRO A 131 -15.68 -5.51 4.41
CA PRO A 131 -16.15 -4.92 3.16
C PRO A 131 -17.55 -4.29 3.26
N ARG A 132 -18.48 -4.91 4.00
CA ARG A 132 -19.84 -4.38 4.22
C ARG A 132 -19.89 -3.08 5.01
N LYS A 133 -18.82 -2.71 5.72
CA LYS A 133 -18.73 -1.43 6.42
C LYS A 133 -18.48 -0.24 5.48
N ALA A 134 -18.25 -0.47 4.18
CA ALA A 134 -18.25 0.56 3.15
C ALA A 134 -17.28 1.74 3.43
N GLY A 135 -16.09 1.42 3.95
CA GLY A 135 -15.04 2.41 4.23
C GLY A 135 -14.61 3.17 2.97
N GLN A 136 -14.33 4.47 3.13
CA GLN A 136 -13.89 5.30 1.99
C GLN A 136 -12.54 4.85 1.43
N GLY A 137 -11.62 4.36 2.27
CA GLY A 137 -10.35 3.78 1.80
C GLY A 137 -10.58 2.60 0.87
N MET A 138 -11.47 1.68 1.26
CA MET A 138 -11.88 0.55 0.42
C MET A 138 -12.61 1.00 -0.84
N ILE A 139 -13.48 2.00 -0.83
CA ILE A 139 -14.27 2.36 -2.02
C ILE A 139 -13.46 3.20 -3.02
N LYS A 140 -12.63 4.10 -2.50
CA LYS A 140 -11.95 5.10 -3.33
C LYS A 140 -10.60 4.66 -3.86
N SER A 141 -9.88 3.80 -3.14
CA SER A 141 -8.57 3.30 -3.58
C SER A 141 -8.60 2.72 -4.98
N ASP A 142 -7.50 2.92 -5.69
CA ASP A 142 -7.30 2.44 -7.05
C ASP A 142 -7.19 0.92 -7.05
N LEU A 143 -6.46 0.36 -6.07
CA LEU A 143 -6.44 -1.07 -5.77
C LEU A 143 -6.87 -1.35 -4.32
N PHE A 144 -7.73 -2.35 -4.15
CA PHE A 144 -8.11 -2.85 -2.82
C PHE A 144 -7.56 -4.25 -2.58
N VAL A 145 -6.94 -4.48 -1.42
CA VAL A 145 -6.33 -5.76 -1.07
C VAL A 145 -6.98 -6.33 0.19
N ILE A 146 -7.33 -7.61 0.14
CA ILE A 146 -7.79 -8.39 1.30
C ILE A 146 -6.74 -9.44 1.60
N ASN A 147 -5.90 -9.18 2.59
CA ASN A 147 -4.74 -10.01 2.93
C ASN A 147 -5.06 -11.08 3.98
N LYS A 148 -4.13 -12.01 4.18
CA LYS A 148 -4.15 -13.08 5.17
C LYS A 148 -5.33 -14.05 4.95
N THR A 149 -5.57 -14.42 3.69
CA THR A 149 -6.61 -15.39 3.34
C THR A 149 -6.44 -16.75 4.02
N ASP A 150 -5.20 -17.11 4.38
CA ASP A 150 -4.87 -18.29 5.19
C ASP A 150 -5.56 -18.29 6.55
N LEU A 151 -5.94 -17.11 7.08
CA LEU A 151 -6.56 -17.00 8.39
C LEU A 151 -8.07 -17.24 8.40
N ALA A 152 -8.72 -17.29 7.23
CA ALA A 152 -10.18 -17.40 7.12
C ALA A 152 -10.81 -18.53 7.96
N PRO A 153 -10.26 -19.77 7.97
CA PRO A 153 -10.84 -20.87 8.75
C PRO A 153 -10.80 -20.65 10.26
N TYR A 154 -9.87 -19.83 10.77
CA TYR A 154 -9.68 -19.62 12.20
C TYR A 154 -10.57 -18.52 12.77
N VAL A 155 -11.06 -17.62 11.91
CA VAL A 155 -11.95 -16.52 12.29
C VAL A 155 -13.38 -16.68 11.79
N GLY A 156 -13.67 -17.78 11.09
CA GLY A 156 -15.00 -18.08 10.55
C GLY A 156 -15.43 -17.10 9.46
N ALA A 157 -14.49 -16.69 8.60
CA ALA A 157 -14.78 -15.81 7.47
C ALA A 157 -14.90 -16.61 6.17
N ASP A 158 -15.88 -16.27 5.33
CA ASP A 158 -16.00 -16.79 3.97
C ASP A 158 -15.38 -15.79 2.98
N LEU A 159 -14.33 -16.23 2.28
CA LEU A 159 -13.63 -15.42 1.28
C LEU A 159 -14.52 -15.04 0.09
N GLN A 160 -15.46 -15.91 -0.30
CA GLN A 160 -16.39 -15.63 -1.39
C GLN A 160 -17.35 -14.51 -0.99
N VAL A 161 -17.84 -14.53 0.25
CA VAL A 161 -18.70 -13.45 0.78
C VAL A 161 -17.94 -12.13 0.82
N MET A 162 -16.68 -12.13 1.29
CA MET A 162 -15.85 -10.92 1.28
C MET A 162 -15.62 -10.39 -0.14
N ALA A 163 -15.41 -11.28 -1.11
CA ALA A 163 -15.22 -10.92 -2.52
C ALA A 163 -16.50 -10.30 -3.12
N ASP A 164 -17.66 -10.92 -2.89
CA ASP A 164 -18.95 -10.45 -3.40
C ASP A 164 -19.35 -9.09 -2.80
N ASP A 165 -19.13 -8.91 -1.50
CA ASP A 165 -19.35 -7.61 -0.85
C ASP A 165 -18.41 -6.53 -1.39
N SER A 166 -17.15 -6.88 -1.65
CA SER A 166 -16.18 -5.94 -2.22
C SER A 166 -16.61 -5.48 -3.60
N LYS A 167 -17.04 -6.40 -4.48
CA LYS A 167 -17.60 -6.08 -5.80
C LYS A 167 -18.81 -5.16 -5.71
N LYS A 168 -19.71 -5.40 -4.75
CA LYS A 168 -20.91 -4.59 -4.56
C LYS A 168 -20.61 -3.11 -4.29
N PHE A 169 -19.58 -2.83 -3.47
CA PHE A 169 -19.24 -1.45 -3.11
C PHE A 169 -18.20 -0.80 -4.04
N ARG A 170 -17.37 -1.60 -4.73
CA ARG A 170 -16.32 -1.10 -5.62
C ARG A 170 -16.72 -1.04 -7.10
N GLY A 171 -17.82 -1.72 -7.49
CA GLY A 171 -18.21 -1.83 -8.90
C GLY A 171 -17.11 -2.52 -9.70
N GLU A 172 -16.65 -1.86 -10.76
CA GLU A 172 -15.59 -2.38 -11.65
C GLU A 172 -14.16 -2.13 -11.13
N LYS A 173 -13.98 -1.42 -10.01
CA LYS A 173 -12.64 -1.16 -9.48
C LYS A 173 -11.98 -2.45 -8.97
N PRO A 174 -10.68 -2.67 -9.26
CA PRO A 174 -10.03 -3.94 -8.98
C PRO A 174 -9.87 -4.19 -7.48
N PHE A 175 -9.90 -5.46 -7.09
CA PHE A 175 -9.46 -5.90 -5.78
C PHE A 175 -8.80 -7.27 -5.89
N VAL A 176 -7.92 -7.58 -4.94
CA VAL A 176 -7.14 -8.83 -4.93
C VAL A 176 -7.20 -9.47 -3.55
N LEU A 177 -7.40 -10.79 -3.52
CA LEU A 177 -7.23 -11.60 -2.32
C LEU A 177 -5.76 -12.03 -2.22
N THR A 178 -5.11 -11.80 -1.08
CA THR A 178 -3.68 -12.11 -0.92
C THR A 178 -3.38 -12.94 0.33
N ASN A 179 -2.33 -13.74 0.22
CA ASN A 179 -1.61 -14.29 1.36
C ASN A 179 -0.12 -13.95 1.19
N LEU A 180 0.29 -12.81 1.74
CA LEU A 180 1.66 -12.31 1.63
C LEU A 180 2.70 -13.13 2.42
N LYS A 181 2.30 -14.21 3.11
CA LYS A 181 3.26 -15.18 3.65
C LYS A 181 3.76 -16.16 2.58
N THR A 182 2.88 -16.53 1.66
CA THR A 182 3.13 -17.51 0.57
C THR A 182 3.16 -16.86 -0.81
N ASP A 183 2.98 -15.54 -0.87
CA ASP A 183 2.93 -14.70 -2.07
C ASP A 183 1.76 -15.02 -3.01
N GLU A 184 0.74 -15.76 -2.54
CA GLU A 184 -0.50 -15.98 -3.29
C GLU A 184 -1.23 -14.64 -3.51
N GLY A 185 -1.58 -14.36 -4.78
CA GLY A 185 -2.22 -13.12 -5.22
C GLY A 185 -1.28 -11.93 -5.34
N LEU A 186 0.01 -12.06 -4.99
CA LEU A 186 0.98 -10.97 -5.16
C LEU A 186 1.19 -10.64 -6.64
N ASP A 187 1.18 -11.64 -7.51
CA ASP A 187 1.30 -11.51 -8.97
C ASP A 187 0.22 -10.60 -9.56
N GLU A 188 -1.03 -10.72 -9.09
CA GLU A 188 -2.12 -9.82 -9.51
C GLU A 188 -1.88 -8.36 -9.08
N VAL A 189 -1.27 -8.14 -7.91
CA VAL A 189 -0.87 -6.80 -7.46
C VAL A 189 0.26 -6.24 -8.33
N ILE A 190 1.27 -7.06 -8.65
CA ILE A 190 2.38 -6.66 -9.53
C ILE A 190 1.87 -6.33 -10.94
N GLU A 191 0.96 -7.13 -11.48
CA GLU A 191 0.37 -6.89 -12.80
C GLU A 191 -0.43 -5.59 -12.81
N TRP A 192 -1.18 -5.30 -11.75
CA TRP A 192 -1.85 -4.00 -11.60
C TRP A 192 -0.85 -2.84 -11.59
N ILE A 193 0.28 -2.95 -10.89
CA ILE A 193 1.33 -1.92 -10.92
C ILE A 193 1.89 -1.77 -12.34
N ARG A 194 2.26 -2.87 -13.01
CA ARG A 194 2.83 -2.81 -14.37
C ARG A 194 1.87 -2.20 -15.39
N ARG A 195 0.60 -2.58 -15.35
CA ARG A 195 -0.42 -2.15 -16.31
C ARG A 195 -1.01 -0.77 -15.97
N ASP A 196 -1.54 -0.60 -14.77
CA ASP A 196 -2.34 0.57 -14.42
C ASP A 196 -1.51 1.74 -13.87
N VAL A 197 -0.33 1.46 -13.30
CA VAL A 197 0.56 2.50 -12.76
C VAL A 197 1.69 2.84 -13.74
N LEU A 198 2.40 1.82 -14.24
CA LEU A 198 3.56 2.00 -15.11
C LEU A 198 3.23 1.99 -16.60
N MET A 199 2.01 1.62 -16.98
CA MET A 199 1.51 1.61 -18.37
C MET A 199 2.38 0.77 -19.35
N GLN A 200 3.04 -0.28 -18.85
CA GLN A 200 4.00 -1.08 -19.64
C GLN A 200 3.34 -1.92 -20.75
N ASP A 201 2.03 -2.10 -20.73
CA ASP A 201 1.28 -2.77 -21.80
C ASP A 201 1.15 -1.89 -23.07
N LEU A 202 1.34 -0.58 -22.94
CA LEU A 202 1.40 0.35 -24.07
C LEU A 202 2.75 0.31 -24.78
N ASP A 203 3.85 0.09 -24.05
CA ASP A 203 5.20 0.01 -24.61
C ASP A 203 5.39 -1.24 -25.48
N ASN A 204 4.68 -2.33 -25.18
CA ASN A 204 4.69 -3.57 -25.97
C ASN A 204 3.87 -3.51 -27.28
N LYS A 205 3.22 -2.38 -27.57
CA LYS A 205 2.44 -2.17 -28.80
C LYS A 205 3.09 -1.17 -29.78
N ALA A 206 4.31 -0.72 -29.50
CA ALA A 206 5.08 0.20 -30.35
C ALA A 206 6.10 -0.53 -31.24
#